data_AF-A0AAP9Y8P2-F1
#
_entry.id   AF-A0AAP9Y8P2-F1
#
_cell.length_a   1.000
_cell.length_b   1.000
_cell.length_c   1.000
_cell.angle_alpha   90.00
_cell.angle_beta   90.00
_cell.angle_gamma   90.00
#
_symmetry.space_group_name_H-M   'P 1'
#
loop_
_entity.id
_entity.type
_entity.pdbx_description
1 polymer ?
#
loop_
_entity_poly.entity_id
_entity_poly.type
_entity_poly.pdbx_seq_one_letter_code
_entity_poly.pdbx_strand_id
1 'polypeptide(L)'
;MRIEIISADDIGPVVRASRKAQSIRQDDAAGSIGVSESFMGKVESSGETVQWGKLFQVLEGLGVRVILDVPDEVASQLAAAQQLHTRKQRAKAARQAKTAHQTSPEGPR
;
A
#
# COMPACT_ATOMS: atom_id res chain seq x y z
N MET A 1 -8.09 18.78 -5.60
CA MET A 1 -6.99 19.43 -4.85
C MET A 1 -5.76 18.53 -4.90
N ARG A 2 -4.54 19.08 -4.93
CA ARG A 2 -3.28 18.35 -4.76
C ARG A 2 -2.55 18.95 -3.55
N ILE A 3 -1.96 18.11 -2.71
CA ILE A 3 -1.19 18.50 -1.53
C ILE A 3 0.22 17.99 -1.77
N GLU A 4 1.20 18.88 -1.66
CA GLU A 4 2.61 18.51 -1.71
C GLU A 4 3.02 17.91 -0.37
N ILE A 5 3.75 16.78 -0.42
CA ILE A 5 4.23 16.04 0.74
C ILE A 5 5.75 16.18 0.76
N ILE A 6 6.28 16.86 1.77
CA ILE A 6 7.72 17.15 1.93
C ILE A 6 8.36 16.10 2.83
N SER A 7 7.60 15.60 3.81
CA SER A 7 8.02 14.60 4.78
C SER A 7 6.94 13.54 4.99
N ALA A 8 7.33 12.38 5.55
CA ALA A 8 6.37 11.35 5.93
C ALA A 8 5.30 11.88 6.91
N ASP A 9 5.65 12.90 7.70
CA ASP A 9 4.76 13.46 8.72
C ASP A 9 3.61 14.27 8.14
N ASP A 10 3.69 14.69 6.87
CA ASP A 10 2.63 15.44 6.22
C ASP A 10 1.43 14.54 5.85
N ILE A 11 1.64 13.22 5.81
CA ILE A 11 0.62 12.25 5.38
C ILE A 11 -0.47 12.06 6.45
N GLY A 12 -0.10 12.03 7.73
CA GLY A 12 -1.03 11.78 8.84
C GLY A 12 -2.20 12.78 8.91
N PRO A 13 -1.93 14.10 8.85
CA PRO A 13 -2.97 15.12 8.74
C PRO A 13 -3.90 14.93 7.54
N VAL A 14 -3.37 14.53 6.37
CA VAL A 14 -4.17 14.28 5.16
C VAL A 14 -5.10 13.09 5.37
N VAL A 15 -4.60 11.99 5.94
CA VAL A 15 -5.40 10.80 6.28
C VAL A 15 -6.52 11.17 7.26
N ARG A 16 -6.18 11.88 8.34
CA ARG A 16 -7.14 12.31 9.35
C ARG A 16 -8.22 13.23 8.77
N ALA A 17 -7.83 14.22 7.98
CA ALA A 17 -8.76 15.14 7.34
C ALA A 17 -9.70 14.41 6.36
N SER A 18 -9.14 13.50 5.54
CA SER A 18 -9.91 12.69 4.58
C SER A 18 -10.96 11.83 5.29
N ARG A 19 -10.57 11.19 6.40
CA ARG A 19 -11.50 10.42 7.24
C ARG A 19 -12.58 11.31 7.85
N LYS A 20 -12.20 12.44 8.46
CA LYS A 20 -13.14 13.36 9.12
C LYS A 20 -14.13 14.00 8.14
N ALA A 21 -13.71 14.28 6.90
CA ALA A 21 -14.59 14.75 5.84
C ALA A 21 -15.70 13.73 5.50
N GLN A 22 -15.45 12.44 5.73
CA GLN A 22 -16.43 11.37 5.54
C GLN A 22 -17.25 11.07 6.81
N SER A 23 -17.03 11.80 7.91
CA SER A 23 -17.71 11.63 9.20
C SER A 23 -17.61 10.22 9.82
N ILE A 24 -16.60 9.43 9.45
CA ILE A 24 -16.36 8.09 9.98
C ILE A 24 -15.45 8.13 11.22
N ARG A 25 -15.70 7.27 12.20
CA ARG A 25 -14.82 7.11 13.36
C ARG A 25 -13.57 6.32 12.98
N GLN A 26 -12.56 6.34 13.85
CA GLN A 26 -11.26 5.74 13.57
C GLN A 26 -11.32 4.21 13.58
N ASP A 27 -12.04 3.64 14.53
CA ASP A 27 -12.36 2.22 14.66
C ASP A 27 -13.19 1.71 13.46
N ASP A 28 -14.22 2.45 13.07
CA ASP A 28 -15.05 2.12 11.90
C ASP A 28 -14.23 2.13 10.60
N ALA A 29 -13.39 3.16 10.41
CA ALA A 29 -12.50 3.26 9.25
C ALA A 29 -11.46 2.13 9.25
N ALA A 30 -10.86 1.82 10.40
CA ALA A 30 -9.88 0.75 10.50
C ALA A 30 -10.49 -0.62 10.18
N GLY A 31 -11.66 -0.91 10.75
CA GLY A 31 -12.39 -2.17 10.53
C GLY A 31 -12.81 -2.35 9.07
N SER A 32 -13.36 -1.32 8.44
CA SER A 32 -13.80 -1.38 7.03
C SER A 32 -12.64 -1.51 6.04
N ILE A 33 -11.49 -0.89 6.32
CA ILE A 33 -10.30 -0.95 5.47
C ILE A 33 -9.55 -2.27 5.66
N GLY A 34 -9.69 -2.92 6.82
CA GLY A 34 -8.96 -4.15 7.16
C GLY A 34 -7.59 -3.87 7.79
N VAL A 35 -7.49 -2.84 8.63
CA VAL A 35 -6.32 -2.52 9.45
C VAL A 35 -6.71 -2.44 10.93
N SER A 36 -5.73 -2.45 11.85
CA SER A 36 -6.04 -2.27 13.27
C SER A 36 -6.28 -0.80 13.61
N GLU A 37 -7.13 -0.53 14.60
CA GLU A 37 -7.38 0.85 15.09
C GLU A 37 -6.09 1.53 15.57
N SER A 38 -5.21 0.78 16.25
CA SER A 38 -3.87 1.24 16.65
C SER A 38 -3.02 1.63 15.44
N PHE A 39 -3.09 0.88 14.35
CA PHE A 39 -2.37 1.23 13.13
C PHE A 39 -2.96 2.50 12.50
N MET A 40 -4.28 2.61 12.39
CA MET A 40 -4.94 3.83 11.90
C MET A 40 -4.52 5.06 12.73
N GLY A 41 -4.46 4.92 14.06
CA GLY A 41 -4.02 5.99 14.94
C GLY A 41 -2.57 6.43 14.70
N LYS A 42 -1.67 5.46 14.52
CA LYS A 42 -0.26 5.74 14.18
C LYS A 42 -0.09 6.43 12.82
N VAL A 43 -0.93 6.07 11.83
CA VAL A 43 -0.93 6.73 10.53
C VAL A 43 -1.39 8.18 10.69
N GLU A 44 -2.52 8.42 11.37
CA GLU A 44 -3.04 9.78 11.59
C GLU A 44 -2.11 10.67 12.42
N SER A 45 -1.32 10.07 13.32
CA SER A 45 -0.35 10.79 14.15
C SER A 45 1.04 10.89 13.52
N SER A 46 1.22 10.51 12.25
CA SER A 46 2.48 10.65 11.54
C SER A 46 3.64 9.85 12.16
N GLY A 47 3.42 8.56 12.45
CA GLY A 47 4.47 7.72 13.02
C GLY A 47 5.66 7.51 12.07
N GLU A 48 6.90 7.65 12.58
CA GLU A 48 8.16 7.46 11.82
C GLU A 48 8.26 6.13 11.05
N THR A 49 7.57 5.08 11.50
CA THR A 49 7.67 3.73 10.92
C THR A 49 6.29 3.13 10.59
N VAL A 50 5.62 3.72 9.61
CA VAL A 50 4.42 3.11 9.01
C VAL A 50 4.81 2.12 7.91
N GLN A 51 4.23 0.92 7.96
CA GLN A 51 4.38 -0.06 6.88
C GLN A 51 3.69 0.43 5.60
N TRP A 52 4.47 0.69 4.55
CA TRP A 52 4.01 1.18 3.24
C TRP A 52 2.81 0.43 2.68
N GLY A 53 2.81 -0.91 2.69
CA GLY A 53 1.69 -1.69 2.15
C GLY A 53 0.36 -1.37 2.82
N LYS A 54 0.36 -1.26 4.15
CA LYS A 54 -0.85 -0.90 4.92
C LYS A 54 -1.20 0.58 4.80
N LEU A 55 -0.21 1.45 4.64
CA LEU A 55 -0.46 2.87 4.36
C LEU A 55 -1.22 3.05 3.05
N PHE A 56 -0.77 2.40 1.97
CA PHE A 56 -1.44 2.47 0.68
C PHE A 56 -2.86 1.90 0.73
N GLN A 57 -3.07 0.83 1.50
CA GLN A 57 -4.40 0.29 1.77
C GLN A 57 -5.32 1.31 2.47
N VAL A 58 -4.80 2.06 3.46
CA VAL A 58 -5.55 3.14 4.13
C VAL A 58 -5.87 4.28 3.17
N LEU A 59 -4.88 4.74 2.40
CA LEU A 59 -5.07 5.83 1.44
C LEU A 59 -6.12 5.45 0.38
N GLU A 60 -6.03 4.25 -0.19
CA GLU A 60 -7.01 3.71 -1.13
C GLU A 60 -8.41 3.64 -0.49
N GLY A 61 -8.51 3.08 0.71
CA GLY A 61 -9.78 2.95 1.44
C GLY A 61 -10.46 4.28 1.77
N LEU A 62 -9.68 5.36 1.91
CA LEU A 62 -10.19 6.73 2.10
C LEU A 62 -10.37 7.50 0.78
N GLY A 63 -10.09 6.89 -0.37
CA GLY A 63 -10.19 7.53 -1.69
C GLY A 63 -9.06 8.52 -1.99
N VAL A 64 -7.95 8.44 -1.28
CA VAL A 64 -6.76 9.27 -1.47
C VAL A 64 -5.83 8.62 -2.50
N ARG A 65 -5.52 9.35 -3.57
CA ARG A 65 -4.60 8.90 -4.62
C ARG A 65 -3.20 9.45 -4.41
N VAL A 66 -2.20 8.59 -4.51
CA VAL A 66 -0.79 8.98 -4.53
C VAL A 66 -0.33 9.12 -5.98
N ILE A 67 0.20 10.29 -6.33
CA ILE A 67 0.75 10.58 -7.65
C ILE A 67 2.21 10.95 -7.44
N LEU A 68 3.11 10.30 -8.17
CA LEU A 68 4.53 10.64 -8.20
C LEU A 68 4.76 11.58 -9.38
N ASP A 69 5.23 12.78 -9.06
CA ASP A 69 5.69 13.75 -10.06
C ASP A 69 7.18 13.49 -10.33
N VAL A 70 7.54 13.26 -11.59
CA VAL A 70 8.90 12.89 -12.00
C VAL A 70 9.28 13.61 -13.29
N PRO A 71 10.57 13.96 -13.50
CA PRO A 71 11.02 14.54 -14.75
C PRO A 71 10.78 13.62 -15.96
N ASP A 72 10.58 14.21 -17.14
CA ASP A 72 10.26 13.48 -18.38
C ASP A 72 11.36 12.49 -18.77
N GLU A 73 12.63 12.80 -18.46
CA GLU A 73 13.77 11.93 -18.76
C GLU A 73 13.65 10.56 -18.06
N VAL A 74 12.95 10.52 -16.92
CA VAL A 74 12.71 9.31 -16.13
C VAL A 74 11.75 8.34 -16.84
N ALA A 75 10.91 8.82 -17.76
CA ALA A 75 9.94 7.99 -18.48
C ALA A 75 10.59 6.81 -19.22
N SER A 76 11.72 7.05 -19.87
CA SER A 76 12.49 6.02 -20.57
C SER A 76 13.00 4.90 -19.64
N GLN A 77 13.42 5.28 -18.43
CA GLN A 77 13.93 4.35 -17.42
C GLN A 77 12.80 3.59 -16.71
N LEU A 78 11.64 4.22 -16.54
CA LEU A 78 10.45 3.59 -15.95
C LEU A 78 9.95 2.42 -16.77
N ALA A 79 9.87 2.55 -18.09
CA ALA A 79 9.43 1.47 -18.96
C ALA A 79 10.32 0.21 -18.81
N ALA A 80 11.64 0.41 -18.79
CA ALA A 80 12.60 -0.67 -18.58
C ALA A 80 12.48 -1.31 -17.17
N ALA A 81 12.35 -0.48 -16.13
CA ALA A 81 12.20 -0.93 -14.76
C ALA A 81 10.90 -1.74 -14.55
N GLN A 82 9.78 -1.30 -15.14
CA GLN A 82 8.49 -1.99 -15.07
C GLN A 82 8.53 -3.36 -15.74
N GLN A 83 9.19 -3.48 -16.89
CA GLN A 83 9.39 -4.77 -17.57
C GLN A 83 10.20 -5.74 -16.71
N LEU A 84 11.28 -5.27 -16.08
CA LEU A 84 12.10 -6.09 -15.19
C LEU A 84 11.32 -6.54 -13.95
N HIS A 85 10.57 -5.63 -13.32
CA HIS A 85 9.74 -5.95 -12.16
C HIS A 85 8.71 -7.03 -12.50
N THR A 86 8.00 -6.88 -13.63
CA THR A 86 7.00 -7.85 -14.10
C THR A 86 7.63 -9.22 -14.36
N ARG A 87 8.81 -9.27 -14.99
CA ARG A 87 9.57 -10.52 -15.20
C ARG A 87 9.94 -11.20 -13.88
N LYS A 88 10.47 -10.44 -12.92
CA LYS A 88 10.83 -10.94 -11.58
C LYS A 88 9.60 -11.49 -10.82
N GLN A 89 8.49 -10.76 -10.86
CA GLN A 89 7.21 -11.17 -10.25
C GLN A 89 6.72 -12.50 -10.85
N ARG A 90 6.69 -12.64 -12.18
CA ARG A 90 6.30 -13.88 -12.87
C ARG A 90 7.21 -15.06 -12.51
N ALA A 91 8.53 -14.83 -12.48
CA ALA A 91 9.49 -15.87 -12.10
C ALA A 91 9.30 -16.33 -10.64
N LYS A 92 9.02 -15.40 -9.72
CA LYS A 92 8.73 -15.72 -8.31
C LYS A 92 7.43 -16.52 -8.17
N ALA A 93 6.35 -16.09 -8.82
CA ALA A 93 5.07 -16.80 -8.81
C ALA A 93 5.20 -18.23 -9.37
N ALA A 94 5.94 -18.40 -10.48
CA ALA A 94 6.19 -19.73 -11.06
C ALA A 94 6.99 -20.65 -10.12
N ARG A 95 7.97 -20.11 -9.38
CA ARG A 95 8.71 -20.87 -8.35
C ARG A 95 7.80 -21.31 -7.20
N GLN A 96 6.97 -20.40 -6.69
CA GLN A 96 6.04 -20.70 -5.59
C GLN A 96 5.00 -21.76 -5.99
N ALA A 97 4.48 -21.71 -7.22
CA ALA A 97 3.56 -22.72 -7.74
C ALA A 97 4.23 -24.10 -7.85
N LYS A 98 5.50 -24.17 -8.27
CA LYS A 98 6.26 -25.43 -8.33
C LYS A 98 6.54 -26.02 -6.94
N THR A 99 6.89 -25.17 -5.96
CA THR A 99 7.10 -25.61 -4.58
C THR A 99 5.80 -26.12 -3.96
N ALA A 100 4.68 -25.43 -4.16
CA ALA A 100 3.37 -25.85 -3.65
C ALA A 100 2.90 -27.18 -4.27
N HIS A 101 3.21 -27.45 -5.54
CA HIS A 101 2.86 -28.72 -6.20
C HIS A 101 3.75 -29.90 -5.77
N GLN A 102 4.96 -29.65 -5.25
CA GLN A 102 5.85 -30.71 -4.73
C GLN A 102 5.58 -31.07 -3.27
N THR A 103 4.91 -30.21 -2.49
CA THR A 103 4.64 -30.43 -1.06
C THR A 103 3.33 -31.16 -0.74
N SER A 104 2.62 -31.71 -1.73
CA SER A 104 1.50 -32.63 -1.49
C SER A 104 1.84 -34.07 -1.90
N PRO A 105 2.50 -34.86 -1.04
CA PRO A 105 2.38 -36.30 -1.06
C PRO A 105 1.31 -36.78 -0.07
N GLU A 106 0.64 -37.88 -0.44
CA GLU A 106 -0.30 -38.70 0.33
C GLU A 106 -1.74 -38.20 0.49
N GLY A 107 -2.59 -38.74 -0.39
CA GLY A 107 -4.05 -38.78 -0.23
C GLY A 107 -4.48 -39.81 0.83
N PRO A 108 -5.73 -39.71 1.34
CA PRO A 108 -6.18 -40.53 2.46
C PRO A 108 -6.38 -41.98 2.03
N ARG A 109 -5.89 -42.92 2.85
CA ARG A 109 -6.29 -44.33 2.83
C ARG A 109 -7.60 -44.51 3.59
#